data_AF-A0A2E6TV07-F1
#
_entry.id   AF-A0A2E6TV07-F1
#
_cell.length_a   1.000
_cell.length_b   1.000
_cell.length_c   1.000
_cell.angle_alpha   90.00
_cell.angle_beta   90.00
_cell.angle_gamma   90.00
#
_symmetry.space_group_name_H-M   'P 1'
#
loop_
_entity.id
_entity.type
_entity.pdbx_description
1 polymer ?
#
loop_
_entity_poly.entity_id
_entity_poly.type
_entity_poly.pdbx_seq_one_letter_code
_entity_poly.pdbx_strand_id
1 'polypeptide(L)'
;MKKIGTLMTAAVLAGVLTVAAAPSALDLTAQTGKGAKAFELKGKHSRQQLVATATDAGKQVDVSRKVKYAATPAKVVAIDANGMVTPLGNGEATITATHAGGLKATVKVSVKEFDVVQPINFGNEIVPIFTKAGCNGGGCHGKSGGQNGFRLSLLGFEPQEDYEYLVKESRGRRLSPAAPANSLLLLKGAAILPHGGGARIDPKSYDWDLMVRWIKQGMPEGQEDDPTIVGLEVYPKQRLVAANAEQQLSVTAIYSDGHTEDATHIATYEANDKEIAEVDDKGHVKFFEQPGDVSVMIRYLGQVSVYQASVPLGAPVAKTPQPRNFIDNLVFEKLKRVGMPPSAISDDATFIRRVSIDIAGRLPTDAESEAFLKS
;
A
#
# COMPACT_ATOMS: atom_id res chain seq x y z
N MET A 1 2.22 4.03 -80.76
CA MET A 1 2.08 4.81 -79.51
C MET A 1 1.26 3.99 -78.53
N LYS A 2 1.92 3.34 -77.56
CA LYS A 2 1.32 2.36 -76.63
C LYS A 2 0.77 3.09 -75.39
N LYS A 3 -0.47 2.75 -75.00
CA LYS A 3 -1.10 3.11 -73.73
C LYS A 3 -0.37 2.39 -72.59
N ILE A 4 0.03 3.13 -71.55
CA ILE A 4 0.49 2.57 -70.27
C ILE A 4 -0.52 3.01 -69.22
N GLY A 5 -1.23 2.04 -68.65
CA GLY A 5 -2.15 2.22 -67.53
C GLY A 5 -1.38 2.20 -66.21
N THR A 6 -1.64 3.19 -65.36
CA THR A 6 -1.09 3.30 -64.02
C THR A 6 -1.87 2.38 -63.08
N LEU A 7 -1.25 1.29 -62.60
CA LEU A 7 -1.78 0.50 -61.48
C LEU A 7 -1.49 1.24 -60.17
N MET A 8 -2.53 1.71 -59.49
CA MET A 8 -2.48 2.04 -58.06
C MET A 8 -2.48 0.74 -57.26
N THR A 9 -1.41 0.47 -56.53
CA THR A 9 -1.34 -0.61 -55.54
C THR A 9 -1.85 -0.06 -54.20
N ALA A 10 -3.05 -0.47 -53.78
CA ALA A 10 -3.56 -0.19 -52.45
C ALA A 10 -2.86 -1.11 -51.42
N ALA A 11 -2.01 -0.53 -50.57
CA ALA A 11 -1.44 -1.24 -49.43
C ALA A 11 -2.52 -1.36 -48.33
N VAL A 12 -3.08 -2.56 -48.18
CA VAL A 12 -3.97 -2.88 -47.06
C VAL A 12 -3.09 -3.09 -45.83
N LEU A 13 -3.09 -2.11 -44.92
CA LEU A 13 -2.56 -2.28 -43.57
C LEU A 13 -3.49 -3.26 -42.83
N ALA A 14 -3.13 -4.54 -42.79
CA ALA A 14 -3.77 -5.50 -41.90
C ALA A 14 -3.34 -5.18 -40.47
N GLY A 15 -4.14 -4.36 -39.78
CA GLY A 15 -4.02 -4.17 -38.34
C GLY A 15 -4.28 -5.51 -37.65
N VAL A 16 -3.22 -6.12 -37.10
CA VAL A 16 -3.37 -7.26 -36.20
C VAL A 16 -4.07 -6.73 -34.96
N LEU A 17 -5.39 -6.91 -34.88
CA LEU A 17 -6.10 -6.85 -33.61
C LEU A 17 -5.54 -7.99 -32.75
N THR A 18 -4.56 -7.70 -31.91
CA THR A 18 -4.22 -8.57 -30.79
C THR A 18 -5.42 -8.57 -29.86
N VAL A 19 -6.30 -9.56 -30.02
CA VAL A 19 -7.30 -9.89 -29.01
C VAL A 19 -6.49 -10.28 -27.78
N ALA A 20 -6.40 -9.39 -26.80
CA ALA A 20 -5.82 -9.72 -25.51
C ALA A 20 -6.56 -10.97 -24.99
N ALA A 21 -5.79 -12.02 -24.66
CA ALA A 21 -6.37 -13.24 -24.15
C ALA A 21 -7.23 -12.92 -22.92
N ALA A 22 -8.43 -13.50 -22.83
CA ALA A 22 -9.23 -13.33 -21.63
C ALA A 22 -8.46 -13.95 -20.44
N PRO A 23 -8.48 -13.31 -19.25
CA PRO A 23 -7.82 -13.87 -18.08
C PRO A 23 -8.30 -15.30 -17.80
N SER A 24 -7.43 -16.15 -17.28
CA SER A 24 -7.72 -17.56 -17.03
C SER A 24 -8.32 -17.82 -15.65
N ALA A 25 -8.05 -16.94 -14.68
CA ALA A 25 -8.53 -17.05 -13.30
C ALA A 25 -8.72 -15.67 -12.66
N LEU A 26 -9.57 -15.63 -11.64
CA LEU A 26 -9.76 -14.48 -10.76
C LEU A 26 -9.57 -14.93 -9.32
N ASP A 27 -8.82 -14.16 -8.55
CA ASP A 27 -8.69 -14.32 -7.10
C ASP A 27 -9.24 -13.08 -6.39
N LEU A 28 -9.88 -13.28 -5.24
CA LEU A 28 -10.36 -12.21 -4.37
C LEU A 28 -9.82 -12.45 -2.97
N THR A 29 -9.04 -11.50 -2.45
CA THR A 29 -8.36 -11.62 -1.16
C THR A 29 -8.73 -10.44 -0.27
N ALA A 30 -9.05 -10.72 0.99
CA ALA A 30 -9.35 -9.70 2.01
C ALA A 30 -8.10 -9.33 2.81
N GLN A 31 -7.52 -10.32 3.50
CA GLN A 31 -6.34 -10.16 4.37
C GLN A 31 -5.23 -11.12 3.96
N THR A 32 -4.13 -11.11 4.70
CA THR A 32 -3.12 -12.17 4.63
C THR A 32 -3.51 -13.41 5.45
N GLY A 33 -2.77 -14.51 5.27
CA GLY A 33 -2.91 -15.72 6.08
C GLY A 33 -4.32 -16.33 6.05
N LYS A 34 -4.84 -16.68 7.24
CA LYS A 34 -6.17 -17.30 7.40
C LYS A 34 -7.31 -16.36 7.00
N GLY A 35 -7.10 -15.04 7.09
CA GLY A 35 -8.07 -14.01 6.74
C GLY A 35 -8.26 -13.81 5.23
N ALA A 36 -7.46 -14.47 4.39
CA ALA A 36 -7.47 -14.24 2.94
C ALA A 36 -8.82 -14.56 2.28
N LYS A 37 -9.51 -15.62 2.72
CA LYS A 37 -10.77 -16.11 2.12
C LYS A 37 -11.99 -16.01 3.04
N ALA A 38 -11.79 -15.67 4.30
CA ALA A 38 -12.86 -15.41 5.25
C ALA A 38 -12.37 -14.41 6.30
N PHE A 39 -13.18 -13.40 6.62
CA PHE A 39 -12.84 -12.41 7.64
C PHE A 39 -14.07 -12.04 8.47
N GLU A 40 -13.83 -11.41 9.62
CA GLU A 40 -14.86 -10.95 10.55
C GLU A 40 -14.84 -9.43 10.65
N LEU A 41 -16.02 -8.84 10.77
CA LEU A 41 -16.25 -7.42 10.97
C LEU A 41 -17.02 -7.24 12.28
N LYS A 42 -16.47 -6.46 13.21
CA LYS A 42 -17.06 -6.21 14.52
C LYS A 42 -17.58 -4.78 14.63
N GLY A 43 -18.88 -4.63 14.87
CA GLY A 43 -19.55 -3.33 14.96
C GLY A 43 -19.69 -2.63 13.60
N LYS A 44 -20.62 -1.68 13.53
CA LYS A 44 -20.97 -0.95 12.29
C LYS A 44 -19.88 -0.09 11.67
N HIS A 45 -18.77 0.14 12.37
CA HIS A 45 -17.67 1.02 11.92
C HIS A 45 -16.44 0.26 11.42
N SER A 46 -16.40 -1.06 11.60
CA SER A 46 -15.37 -1.91 11.01
C SER A 46 -15.41 -1.86 9.47
N ARG A 47 -14.31 -2.26 8.84
CA ARG A 47 -14.17 -2.29 7.38
C ARG A 47 -13.10 -3.28 6.94
N GLN A 48 -13.10 -3.60 5.65
CA GLN A 48 -12.07 -4.42 5.04
C GLN A 48 -11.83 -4.01 3.59
N GLN A 49 -10.59 -3.71 3.22
CA GLN A 49 -10.21 -3.54 1.83
C GLN A 49 -10.04 -4.91 1.17
N LEU A 50 -10.69 -5.12 0.03
CA LEU A 50 -10.47 -6.28 -0.83
C LEU A 50 -9.47 -5.97 -1.95
N VAL A 51 -8.75 -7.00 -2.41
CA VAL A 51 -7.91 -6.96 -3.60
C VAL A 51 -8.35 -8.08 -4.56
N ALA A 52 -8.75 -7.71 -5.77
CA ALA A 52 -9.07 -8.67 -6.83
C ALA A 52 -7.92 -8.78 -7.82
N THR A 53 -7.43 -10.00 -8.04
CA THR A 53 -6.28 -10.29 -8.91
C THR A 53 -6.69 -11.23 -10.04
N ALA A 54 -6.59 -10.78 -11.29
CA ALA A 54 -6.74 -11.64 -12.44
C ALA A 54 -5.41 -12.33 -12.77
N THR A 55 -5.46 -13.56 -13.28
CA THR A 55 -4.32 -14.23 -13.90
C THR A 55 -4.46 -14.14 -15.41
N ASP A 56 -3.54 -13.45 -16.07
CA ASP A 56 -3.49 -13.28 -17.52
C ASP A 56 -2.15 -13.81 -18.06
N ALA A 57 -2.20 -14.86 -18.88
CA ALA A 57 -1.02 -15.56 -19.41
C ALA A 57 0.03 -15.91 -18.31
N GLY A 58 -0.44 -16.28 -17.12
CA GLY A 58 0.41 -16.62 -15.96
C GLY A 58 0.92 -15.41 -15.16
N LYS A 59 0.60 -14.18 -15.57
CA LYS A 59 0.91 -12.94 -14.85
C LYS A 59 -0.27 -12.53 -13.97
N GLN A 60 0.02 -11.97 -12.81
CA GLN A 60 -1.00 -11.48 -11.89
C GLN A 60 -1.22 -9.97 -12.11
N VAL A 61 -2.46 -9.58 -12.32
CA VAL A 61 -2.85 -8.20 -12.63
C VAL A 61 -3.95 -7.75 -11.67
N ASP A 62 -3.80 -6.55 -11.12
CA ASP A 62 -4.86 -5.94 -10.30
C ASP A 62 -6.08 -5.60 -11.16
N VAL A 63 -7.23 -6.09 -10.72
CA VAL A 63 -8.53 -5.82 -11.32
C VAL A 63 -9.55 -5.39 -10.27
N SER A 64 -9.12 -4.97 -9.08
CA SER A 64 -9.98 -4.58 -7.95
C SER A 64 -11.00 -3.52 -8.36
N ARG A 65 -10.55 -2.51 -9.13
CA ARG A 65 -11.41 -1.43 -9.65
C ARG A 65 -12.11 -1.76 -10.99
N LYS A 66 -11.94 -2.99 -11.49
CA LYS A 66 -12.47 -3.48 -12.78
C LYS A 66 -13.48 -4.62 -12.62
N VAL A 67 -13.66 -5.13 -11.41
CA VAL A 67 -14.67 -6.15 -11.10
C VAL A 67 -15.96 -5.51 -10.61
N LYS A 68 -17.06 -6.24 -10.74
CA LYS A 68 -18.33 -5.91 -10.07
C LYS A 68 -18.43 -6.72 -8.78
N TYR A 69 -18.61 -6.04 -7.66
CA TYR A 69 -18.82 -6.66 -6.36
C TYR A 69 -20.30 -6.86 -6.05
N ALA A 70 -20.64 -7.97 -5.41
CA ALA A 70 -21.96 -8.23 -4.86
C ALA A 70 -21.84 -9.05 -3.56
N ALA A 71 -22.75 -8.85 -2.61
CA ALA A 71 -22.85 -9.65 -1.40
C ALA A 71 -24.18 -10.42 -1.36
N THR A 72 -24.12 -11.67 -0.90
CA THR A 72 -25.29 -12.50 -0.65
C THR A 72 -25.21 -13.07 0.77
N PRO A 73 -26.16 -12.72 1.67
CA PRO A 73 -27.28 -11.79 1.49
C PRO A 73 -26.84 -10.32 1.40
N ALA A 74 -27.55 -9.51 0.59
CA ALA A 74 -27.17 -8.12 0.30
C ALA A 74 -27.32 -7.14 1.49
N LYS A 75 -27.99 -7.56 2.58
CA LYS A 75 -28.23 -6.72 3.76
C LYS A 75 -27.14 -6.83 4.84
N VAL A 76 -26.11 -7.65 4.64
CA VAL A 76 -25.08 -7.89 5.65
C VAL A 76 -23.91 -6.92 5.50
N VAL A 77 -23.44 -6.69 4.27
CA VAL A 77 -22.36 -5.74 3.96
C VAL A 77 -22.63 -5.00 2.66
N ALA A 78 -22.13 -3.76 2.58
CA ALA A 78 -21.96 -3.02 1.33
C ALA A 78 -20.51 -3.14 0.86
N ILE A 79 -20.30 -3.05 -0.46
CA ILE A 79 -18.98 -3.01 -1.07
C ILE A 79 -18.97 -1.86 -2.08
N ASP A 80 -18.02 -0.95 -1.96
CA ASP A 80 -17.86 0.14 -2.92
C ASP A 80 -17.14 -0.30 -4.21
N ALA A 81 -16.99 0.62 -5.16
CA ALA A 81 -16.34 0.35 -6.44
C ALA A 81 -14.83 0.03 -6.33
N ASN A 82 -14.21 0.34 -5.20
CA ASN A 82 -12.80 0.05 -4.93
C ASN A 82 -12.63 -1.24 -4.13
N GLY A 83 -13.72 -1.91 -3.75
CA GLY A 83 -13.67 -3.13 -2.94
C GLY A 83 -13.58 -2.89 -1.43
N MET A 84 -13.89 -1.68 -0.95
CA MET A 84 -14.01 -1.42 0.48
C MET A 84 -15.34 -1.99 1.01
N VAL A 85 -15.24 -2.91 1.97
CA VAL A 85 -16.40 -3.58 2.60
C VAL A 85 -16.77 -2.84 3.87
N THR A 86 -18.05 -2.49 4.02
CA THR A 86 -18.60 -1.89 5.25
C THR A 86 -19.85 -2.64 5.73
N PRO A 87 -20.02 -2.86 7.04
CA PRO A 87 -21.19 -3.54 7.59
C PRO A 87 -22.52 -2.82 7.30
N LEU A 88 -23.59 -3.61 7.12
CA LEU A 88 -24.98 -3.15 7.05
C LEU A 88 -25.89 -3.79 8.12
N GLY A 89 -25.46 -4.91 8.70
CA GLY A 89 -26.17 -5.62 9.76
C GLY A 89 -25.45 -6.92 10.14
N ASN A 90 -25.82 -7.50 11.29
CA ASN A 90 -25.27 -8.79 11.73
C ASN A 90 -25.60 -9.93 10.75
N GLY A 91 -24.69 -10.89 10.62
CA GLY A 91 -24.90 -12.11 9.84
C GLY A 91 -23.69 -12.51 9.02
N GLU A 92 -23.84 -13.58 8.24
CA GLU A 92 -22.82 -14.04 7.30
C GLU A 92 -23.22 -13.71 5.87
N ALA A 93 -22.23 -13.32 5.05
CA ALA A 93 -22.42 -13.16 3.62
C ALA A 93 -21.23 -13.71 2.82
N THR A 94 -21.51 -14.07 1.57
CA THR A 94 -20.48 -14.34 0.57
C THR A 94 -20.39 -13.14 -0.36
N ILE A 95 -19.21 -12.52 -0.43
CA ILE A 95 -18.89 -11.47 -1.38
C ILE A 95 -18.37 -12.13 -2.65
N THR A 96 -18.90 -11.73 -3.79
CA THR A 96 -18.49 -12.21 -5.11
C THR A 96 -17.96 -11.03 -5.93
N ALA A 97 -16.73 -11.15 -6.42
CA ALA A 97 -16.18 -10.30 -7.46
C ALA A 97 -16.40 -10.96 -8.83
N THR A 98 -16.94 -10.23 -9.80
CA THR A 98 -17.13 -10.70 -11.18
C THR A 98 -16.33 -9.82 -12.14
N HIS A 99 -15.40 -10.42 -12.90
CA HIS A 99 -14.60 -9.74 -13.91
C HIS A 99 -15.23 -9.84 -15.31
N ALA A 100 -14.72 -9.06 -16.26
CA ALA A 100 -15.04 -9.24 -17.68
C ALA A 100 -14.75 -10.68 -18.14
N GLY A 101 -15.62 -11.23 -19.00
CA GLY A 101 -15.57 -12.64 -19.41
C GLY A 101 -16.27 -13.62 -18.46
N GLY A 102 -16.88 -13.14 -17.36
CA GLY A 102 -17.70 -13.96 -16.47
C GLY A 102 -16.94 -14.70 -15.37
N LEU A 103 -15.62 -14.50 -15.24
CA LEU A 103 -14.83 -15.04 -14.14
C LEU A 103 -15.30 -14.49 -12.80
N LYS A 104 -15.36 -15.36 -11.80
CA LYS A 104 -15.81 -15.02 -10.46
C LYS A 104 -14.82 -15.51 -9.40
N ALA A 105 -14.72 -14.76 -8.33
CA ALA A 105 -14.00 -15.12 -7.12
C ALA A 105 -14.82 -14.71 -5.90
N THR A 106 -14.65 -15.42 -4.78
CA THR A 106 -15.46 -15.20 -3.59
C THR A 106 -14.62 -15.12 -2.32
N VAL A 107 -15.15 -14.40 -1.33
CA VAL A 107 -14.65 -14.31 0.04
C VAL A 107 -15.85 -14.32 0.99
N LYS A 108 -15.72 -14.98 2.15
CA LYS A 108 -16.77 -14.99 3.17
C LYS A 108 -16.55 -13.85 4.17
N VAL A 109 -17.65 -13.28 4.68
CA VAL A 109 -17.62 -12.27 5.74
C VAL A 109 -18.64 -12.64 6.81
N SER A 110 -18.28 -12.46 8.07
CA SER A 110 -19.20 -12.49 9.21
C SER A 110 -19.23 -11.11 9.87
N VAL A 111 -20.41 -10.56 10.09
CA VAL A 111 -20.60 -9.30 10.84
C VAL A 111 -21.20 -9.64 12.19
N LYS A 112 -20.53 -9.19 13.25
CA LYS A 112 -20.99 -9.33 14.63
C LYS A 112 -21.12 -7.96 15.30
N GLU A 113 -21.93 -7.92 16.35
CA GLU A 113 -22.05 -6.75 17.23
C GLU A 113 -22.39 -5.43 16.51
N PHE A 114 -23.12 -5.49 15.39
CA PHE A 114 -23.40 -4.32 14.54
C PHE A 114 -24.00 -3.13 15.33
N ASP A 115 -24.97 -3.40 16.20
CA ASP A 115 -25.65 -2.39 17.02
C ASP A 115 -24.97 -2.11 18.37
N VAL A 116 -23.86 -2.80 18.67
CA VAL A 116 -23.09 -2.58 19.90
C VAL A 116 -22.11 -1.43 19.68
N VAL A 117 -22.11 -0.48 20.61
CA VAL A 117 -21.13 0.62 20.61
C VAL A 117 -19.78 0.04 21.04
N GLN A 118 -18.89 -0.15 20.08
CA GLN A 118 -17.52 -0.58 20.36
C GLN A 118 -16.77 0.54 21.13
N PRO A 119 -16.15 0.25 22.27
CA PRO A 119 -15.30 1.22 22.97
C PRO A 119 -14.12 1.58 22.08
N ILE A 120 -13.74 2.85 22.08
CA ILE A 120 -12.56 3.32 21.34
C ILE A 120 -11.34 3.28 22.25
N ASN A 121 -10.24 2.75 21.74
CA ASN A 121 -8.93 2.89 22.38
C ASN A 121 -8.17 4.07 21.74
N PHE A 122 -7.73 5.03 22.56
CA PHE A 122 -7.08 6.25 22.06
C PHE A 122 -5.77 5.94 21.32
N GLY A 123 -4.92 5.09 21.91
CA GLY A 123 -3.64 4.71 21.33
C GLY A 123 -3.78 3.92 20.04
N ASN A 124 -4.71 2.98 19.98
CA ASN A 124 -4.89 2.10 18.82
C ASN A 124 -5.66 2.76 17.67
N GLU A 125 -6.65 3.61 17.95
CA GLU A 125 -7.56 4.12 16.91
C GLU A 125 -7.40 5.63 16.63
N ILE A 126 -7.01 6.44 17.62
CA ILE A 126 -6.98 7.91 17.48
C ILE A 126 -5.58 8.43 17.17
N VAL A 127 -4.56 7.95 17.88
CA VAL A 127 -3.17 8.35 17.64
C VAL A 127 -2.73 8.11 16.18
N PRO A 128 -3.07 6.99 15.52
CA PRO A 128 -2.70 6.78 14.12
C PRO A 128 -3.23 7.84 13.15
N ILE A 129 -4.39 8.43 13.45
CA ILE A 129 -4.97 9.50 12.62
C ILE A 129 -4.03 10.70 12.61
N PHE A 130 -3.41 11.04 13.74
CA PHE A 130 -2.45 12.14 13.81
C PHE A 130 -1.19 11.85 13.00
N THR A 131 -0.71 10.61 13.01
CA THR A 131 0.44 10.18 12.20
C THR A 131 0.10 10.22 10.71
N LYS A 132 -1.05 9.66 10.32
CA LYS A 132 -1.55 9.67 8.95
C LYS A 132 -1.72 11.09 8.40
N ALA A 133 -2.27 11.98 9.21
CA ALA A 133 -2.49 13.39 8.87
C ALA A 133 -1.20 14.25 8.97
N GLY A 134 -0.09 13.70 9.48
CA GLY A 134 1.17 14.42 9.71
C GLY A 134 1.13 15.45 10.85
N CYS A 135 0.09 15.42 11.70
CA CYS A 135 -0.10 16.34 12.82
C CYS A 135 1.00 16.20 13.88
N ASN A 136 1.43 14.96 14.15
CA ASN A 136 2.45 14.61 15.15
C ASN A 136 3.86 14.41 14.52
N GLY A 137 4.09 14.96 13.32
CA GLY A 137 5.42 15.01 12.72
C GLY A 137 6.28 16.13 13.30
N GLY A 138 7.61 16.02 13.15
CA GLY A 138 8.57 17.01 13.67
C GLY A 138 8.43 18.43 13.09
N GLY A 139 7.79 18.58 11.93
CA GLY A 139 7.47 19.90 11.37
C GLY A 139 6.22 20.57 11.98
N CYS A 140 5.49 19.90 12.87
CA CYS A 140 4.18 20.33 13.34
C CYS A 140 4.06 20.21 14.88
N HIS A 141 3.08 19.47 15.40
CA HIS A 141 2.90 19.29 16.86
C HIS A 141 3.82 18.23 17.47
N GLY A 142 4.51 17.43 16.64
CA GLY A 142 5.43 16.35 17.07
C GLY A 142 6.83 16.78 17.49
N LYS A 143 7.15 18.08 17.44
CA LYS A 143 8.43 18.61 17.91
C LYS A 143 8.43 18.75 19.43
N SER A 144 9.60 18.65 20.06
CA SER A 144 9.75 18.65 21.53
C SER A 144 8.97 19.75 22.27
N GLY A 145 8.91 20.97 21.73
CA GLY A 145 8.16 22.09 22.32
C GLY A 145 6.70 22.22 21.89
N GLY A 146 6.21 21.35 21.01
CA GLY A 146 4.92 21.49 20.34
C GLY A 146 4.82 22.75 19.48
N GLN A 147 3.60 23.04 19.01
CA GLN A 147 3.29 24.23 18.23
C GLN A 147 2.12 24.97 18.88
N ASN A 148 2.30 26.28 19.13
CA ASN A 148 1.27 27.17 19.67
C ASN A 148 0.61 26.66 20.98
N GLY A 149 1.42 26.09 21.88
CA GLY A 149 0.94 25.57 23.16
C GLY A 149 0.18 24.25 23.06
N PHE A 150 0.34 23.49 21.98
CA PHE A 150 -0.14 22.11 21.85
C PHE A 150 0.97 21.22 21.28
N ARG A 151 1.21 20.09 21.93
CA ARG A 151 2.21 19.10 21.55
C ARG A 151 1.56 17.73 21.45
N LEU A 152 2.13 16.94 20.55
CA LEU A 152 1.93 15.51 20.43
C LEU A 152 3.33 14.85 20.46
N SER A 153 3.42 13.62 20.90
CA SER A 153 4.60 12.79 20.80
C SER A 153 4.96 12.58 19.34
N LEU A 154 6.26 12.52 19.04
CA LEU A 154 6.72 12.35 17.66
C LEU A 154 6.18 11.03 17.10
N LEU A 155 5.45 11.08 15.99
CA LEU A 155 4.86 9.90 15.33
C LEU A 155 3.94 9.03 16.21
N GLY A 156 3.50 9.54 17.38
CA GLY A 156 2.61 8.82 18.28
C GLY A 156 3.33 7.79 19.17
N PHE A 157 4.63 7.97 19.46
CA PHE A 157 5.40 7.05 20.30
C PHE A 157 4.96 7.01 21.77
N GLU A 158 4.31 8.05 22.27
CA GLU A 158 3.85 8.15 23.67
C GLU A 158 2.34 8.46 23.75
N PRO A 159 1.45 7.50 23.44
CA PRO A 159 0.00 7.71 23.43
C PRO A 159 -0.58 8.23 24.74
N GLN A 160 0.00 7.83 25.88
CA GLN A 160 -0.44 8.31 27.19
C GLN A 160 -0.20 9.81 27.34
N GLU A 161 1.01 10.28 27.01
CA GLU A 161 1.31 11.71 27.04
C GLU A 161 0.45 12.49 26.03
N ASP A 162 0.24 11.94 24.84
CA ASP A 162 -0.65 12.51 23.82
C ASP A 162 -2.07 12.73 24.35
N TYR A 163 -2.59 11.74 25.09
CA TYR A 163 -3.89 11.83 25.73
C TYR A 163 -3.92 12.96 26.75
N GLU A 164 -2.92 13.07 27.62
CA GLU A 164 -2.85 14.12 28.64
C GLU A 164 -2.78 15.52 28.02
N TYR A 165 -1.94 15.69 27.01
CA TYR A 165 -1.78 16.95 26.29
C TYR A 165 -3.05 17.36 25.54
N LEU A 166 -3.75 16.38 24.96
CA LEU A 166 -4.95 16.64 24.21
C LEU A 166 -6.18 16.89 25.10
N VAL A 167 -6.40 16.02 26.08
CA VAL A 167 -7.63 15.94 26.88
C VAL A 167 -7.55 16.78 28.15
N LYS A 168 -6.42 16.79 28.86
CA LYS A 168 -6.31 17.38 30.21
C LYS A 168 -5.73 18.79 30.19
N GLU A 169 -4.65 19.01 29.45
CA GLU A 169 -3.95 20.30 29.43
C GLU A 169 -4.85 21.48 29.01
N SER A 170 -4.49 22.69 29.42
CA SER A 170 -5.25 23.92 29.11
C SER A 170 -6.74 23.83 29.49
N ARG A 171 -7.05 23.10 30.57
CA ARG A 171 -8.41 22.86 31.08
C ARG A 171 -9.34 22.20 30.04
N GLY A 172 -8.80 21.28 29.23
CA GLY A 172 -9.56 20.51 28.25
C GLY A 172 -10.13 21.31 27.07
N ARG A 173 -9.68 22.55 26.86
CA ARG A 173 -10.25 23.48 25.86
C ARG A 173 -10.20 23.01 24.38
N ARG A 174 -9.49 21.91 24.09
CA ARG A 174 -9.27 21.42 22.72
C ARG A 174 -10.42 20.54 22.23
N LEU A 175 -11.17 19.95 23.16
CA LEU A 175 -12.26 19.02 22.91
C LEU A 175 -13.56 19.53 23.53
N SER A 176 -14.68 19.33 22.84
CA SER A 176 -16.00 19.73 23.30
C SER A 176 -16.93 18.52 23.29
N PRO A 177 -17.03 17.76 24.40
CA PRO A 177 -17.92 16.60 24.49
C PRO A 177 -19.39 16.95 24.25
N ALA A 178 -19.81 18.16 24.63
CA ALA A 178 -21.17 18.66 24.40
C ALA A 178 -21.46 18.99 22.92
N ALA A 179 -20.42 19.24 22.12
CA ALA A 179 -20.53 19.45 20.68
C ALA A 179 -19.31 18.83 19.97
N PRO A 180 -19.24 17.48 19.85
CA PRO A 180 -18.03 16.77 19.43
C PRO A 180 -17.41 17.28 18.13
N ALA A 181 -18.21 17.46 17.08
CA ALA A 181 -17.77 17.98 15.78
C ALA A 181 -17.27 19.44 15.80
N ASN A 182 -17.62 20.20 16.84
CA ASN A 182 -17.15 21.59 17.05
C ASN A 182 -15.92 21.66 17.96
N SER A 183 -15.28 20.53 18.25
CA SER A 183 -14.02 20.49 18.99
C SER A 183 -12.93 21.26 18.25
N LEU A 184 -12.17 22.08 18.96
CA LEU A 184 -11.10 22.90 18.37
C LEU A 184 -10.08 22.04 17.61
N LEU A 185 -9.76 20.84 18.13
CA LEU A 185 -8.92 19.86 17.45
C LEU A 185 -9.40 19.59 16.01
N LEU A 186 -10.69 19.27 15.87
CA LEU A 186 -11.30 18.92 14.59
C LEU A 186 -11.40 20.15 13.68
N LEU A 187 -11.91 21.27 14.19
CA LEU A 187 -12.05 22.49 13.41
C LEU A 187 -10.71 23.03 12.88
N LYS A 188 -9.62 22.90 13.64
CA LYS A 188 -8.26 23.24 13.20
C LYS A 188 -7.69 22.19 12.25
N GLY A 189 -7.90 20.90 12.54
CA GLY A 189 -7.46 19.79 11.69
C GLY A 189 -8.04 19.86 10.28
N ALA A 190 -9.30 20.26 10.13
CA ALA A 190 -9.94 20.47 8.84
C ALA A 190 -9.75 21.88 8.25
N ALA A 191 -8.98 22.75 8.91
CA ALA A 191 -8.83 24.16 8.56
C ALA A 191 -10.16 24.94 8.37
N ILE A 192 -11.23 24.50 9.02
CA ILE A 192 -12.49 25.26 9.15
C ILE A 192 -12.23 26.53 9.98
N LEU A 193 -11.40 26.40 11.02
CA LEU A 193 -10.76 27.53 11.68
C LEU A 193 -9.33 27.70 11.13
N PRO A 194 -8.82 28.95 11.04
CA PRO A 194 -7.48 29.21 10.52
C PRO A 194 -6.42 28.38 11.23
N HIS A 195 -5.67 27.58 10.49
CA HIS A 195 -4.63 26.70 11.01
C HIS A 195 -3.39 26.78 10.11
N GLY A 196 -2.24 27.13 10.68
CA GLY A 196 -0.99 27.30 9.92
C GLY A 196 -0.49 26.01 9.25
N GLY A 197 -0.91 24.84 9.75
CA GLY A 197 -0.62 23.55 9.12
C GLY A 197 -1.48 23.22 7.90
N GLY A 198 -2.49 24.03 7.58
CA GLY A 198 -3.47 23.75 6.52
C GLY A 198 -4.51 22.70 6.91
N ALA A 199 -5.30 22.26 5.94
CA ALA A 199 -6.26 21.17 6.10
C ALA A 199 -5.51 19.83 6.09
N ARG A 200 -5.66 19.06 7.17
CA ARG A 200 -5.02 17.76 7.40
C ARG A 200 -6.01 16.61 7.56
N ILE A 201 -7.25 16.91 7.92
CA ILE A 201 -8.33 15.93 8.11
C ILE A 201 -9.52 16.42 7.28
N ASP A 202 -10.07 15.55 6.44
CA ASP A 202 -11.31 15.84 5.70
C ASP A 202 -12.53 15.61 6.60
N PRO A 203 -13.42 16.61 6.80
CA PRO A 203 -14.67 16.44 7.57
C PRO A 203 -15.63 15.38 7.05
N LYS A 204 -15.42 14.87 5.84
CA LYS A 204 -16.21 13.79 5.23
C LYS A 204 -15.52 12.44 5.34
N SER A 205 -14.34 12.37 5.94
CA SER A 205 -13.60 11.12 6.09
C SER A 205 -14.13 10.29 7.24
N TYR A 206 -13.84 8.99 7.18
CA TYR A 206 -14.06 8.12 8.31
C TYR A 206 -13.25 8.54 9.55
N ASP A 207 -12.01 8.98 9.37
CA ASP A 207 -11.13 9.32 10.48
C ASP A 207 -11.71 10.51 11.28
N TRP A 208 -12.36 11.46 10.59
CA TRP A 208 -13.14 12.50 11.25
C TRP A 208 -14.28 11.92 12.09
N ASP A 209 -15.10 11.04 11.51
CA ASP A 209 -16.22 10.39 12.21
C ASP A 209 -15.76 9.56 13.41
N LEU A 210 -14.60 8.91 13.30
CA LEU A 210 -13.98 8.14 14.37
C LEU A 210 -13.56 9.04 15.54
N MET A 211 -12.93 10.18 15.26
CA MET A 211 -12.59 11.17 16.28
C MET A 211 -13.83 11.80 16.92
N VAL A 212 -14.87 12.11 16.14
CA VAL A 212 -16.16 12.58 16.65
C VAL A 212 -16.80 11.54 17.56
N ARG A 213 -16.77 10.26 17.17
CA ARG A 213 -17.28 9.13 17.97
C ARG A 213 -16.51 9.00 19.28
N TRP A 214 -15.19 9.09 19.26
CA TRP A 214 -14.33 9.08 20.44
C TRP A 214 -14.70 10.20 21.43
N ILE A 215 -14.83 11.43 20.92
CA ILE A 215 -15.23 12.57 21.75
C ILE A 215 -16.63 12.35 22.34
N LYS A 216 -17.56 11.83 21.55
CA LYS A 216 -18.93 11.51 21.99
C LYS A 216 -18.99 10.40 23.04
N GLN A 217 -18.05 9.46 23.02
CA GLN A 217 -17.92 8.40 24.03
C GLN A 217 -17.29 8.90 25.35
N GLY A 218 -16.98 10.19 25.46
CA GLY A 218 -16.32 10.74 26.64
C GLY A 218 -14.80 10.63 26.59
N MET A 219 -14.23 10.47 25.40
CA MET A 219 -12.78 10.41 25.15
C MET A 219 -12.11 9.29 25.96
N PRO A 220 -12.58 8.02 25.86
CA PRO A 220 -11.92 6.91 26.56
C PRO A 220 -10.43 6.82 26.14
N GLU A 221 -9.56 6.57 27.12
CA GLU A 221 -8.13 6.35 26.87
C GLU A 221 -7.90 4.92 26.34
N GLY A 222 -8.61 3.94 26.90
CA GLY A 222 -8.41 2.51 26.69
C GLY A 222 -8.30 1.81 28.05
N GLN A 223 -8.09 0.50 28.03
CA GLN A 223 -7.70 -0.30 29.19
C GLN A 223 -6.25 -0.76 29.05
N GLU A 224 -5.59 -1.04 30.18
CA GLU A 224 -4.18 -1.49 30.20
C GLU A 224 -4.00 -2.87 29.53
N ASP A 225 -5.05 -3.70 29.53
CA ASP A 225 -5.09 -5.03 28.92
C ASP A 225 -5.68 -5.03 27.50
N ASP A 226 -5.98 -3.85 26.92
CA ASP A 226 -6.43 -3.76 25.53
C ASP A 226 -5.35 -4.33 24.59
N PRO A 227 -5.73 -5.08 23.55
CA PRO A 227 -4.75 -5.65 22.62
C PRO A 227 -3.90 -4.56 21.95
N THR A 228 -2.60 -4.81 21.84
CA THR A 228 -1.66 -3.93 21.15
C THR A 228 -1.24 -4.55 19.83
N ILE A 229 -0.91 -3.72 18.84
CA ILE A 229 -0.38 -4.23 17.57
C ILE A 229 0.97 -4.94 17.78
N VAL A 230 1.12 -6.12 17.16
CA VAL A 230 2.36 -6.93 17.17
C VAL A 230 2.90 -7.21 15.77
N GLY A 231 2.16 -6.85 14.72
CA GLY A 231 2.61 -7.04 13.36
C GLY A 231 1.80 -6.29 12.32
N LEU A 232 2.40 -6.11 11.14
CA LEU A 232 1.78 -5.46 9.98
C LEU A 232 2.13 -6.24 8.71
N GLU A 233 1.11 -6.69 8.00
CA GLU A 233 1.29 -7.38 6.72
C GLU A 233 0.60 -6.65 5.58
N VAL A 234 1.23 -6.66 4.40
CA VAL A 234 0.63 -6.16 3.16
C VAL A 234 0.34 -7.30 2.19
N TYR A 235 -0.78 -7.19 1.49
CA TYR A 235 -1.10 -8.00 0.33
C TYR A 235 -1.37 -7.11 -0.91
N PRO A 236 -0.84 -7.50 -2.09
CA PRO A 236 0.20 -8.50 -2.29
C PRO A 236 1.54 -8.07 -1.68
N LYS A 237 2.42 -9.01 -1.32
CA LYS A 237 3.79 -8.69 -0.85
C LYS A 237 4.70 -8.26 -2.00
N GLN A 238 4.53 -8.87 -3.18
CA GLN A 238 5.33 -8.55 -4.35
C GLN A 238 4.55 -8.70 -5.67
N ARG A 239 4.93 -7.94 -6.70
CA ARG A 239 4.40 -8.06 -8.07
C ARG A 239 5.45 -7.83 -9.15
N LEU A 240 5.29 -8.51 -10.27
CA LEU A 240 5.80 -8.05 -11.56
C LEU A 240 4.66 -7.31 -12.24
N VAL A 241 4.84 -6.02 -12.51
CA VAL A 241 3.79 -5.12 -13.03
C VAL A 241 4.14 -4.66 -14.44
N ALA A 242 3.13 -4.37 -15.26
CA ALA A 242 3.34 -3.71 -16.54
C ALA A 242 3.61 -2.21 -16.33
N ALA A 243 4.28 -1.58 -17.30
CA ALA A 243 4.34 -0.12 -17.37
C ALA A 243 2.92 0.48 -17.40
N ASN A 244 2.74 1.63 -16.73
CA ASN A 244 1.44 2.31 -16.61
C ASN A 244 0.33 1.47 -15.94
N ALA A 245 0.68 0.38 -15.24
CA ALA A 245 -0.28 -0.41 -14.49
C ALA A 245 -0.60 0.25 -13.13
N GLU A 246 -1.61 -0.30 -12.47
CA GLU A 246 -2.00 0.09 -11.11
C GLU A 246 -2.04 -1.15 -10.21
N GLN A 247 -1.81 -0.97 -8.91
CA GLN A 247 -1.94 -2.01 -7.90
C GLN A 247 -2.61 -1.45 -6.65
N GLN A 248 -3.70 -2.08 -6.21
CA GLN A 248 -4.31 -1.81 -4.91
C GLN A 248 -3.68 -2.71 -3.84
N LEU A 249 -3.39 -2.13 -2.68
CA LEU A 249 -2.87 -2.85 -1.52
C LEU A 249 -3.99 -3.06 -0.49
N SER A 250 -3.90 -4.15 0.26
CA SER A 250 -4.62 -4.35 1.52
C SER A 250 -3.57 -4.51 2.61
N VAL A 251 -3.76 -3.80 3.73
CA VAL A 251 -2.85 -3.82 4.87
C VAL A 251 -3.60 -4.39 6.07
N THR A 252 -3.03 -5.41 6.69
CA THR A 252 -3.58 -6.12 7.84
C THR A 252 -2.72 -5.85 9.07
N ALA A 253 -3.32 -5.22 10.09
CA ALA A 253 -2.74 -5.12 11.42
C ALA A 253 -3.03 -6.42 12.19
N ILE A 254 -2.04 -6.90 12.95
CA ILE A 254 -2.14 -8.11 13.78
C ILE A 254 -1.97 -7.68 15.23
N TYR A 255 -2.92 -8.01 16.09
CA TYR A 255 -2.92 -7.64 17.50
C TYR A 255 -2.47 -8.80 18.41
N SER A 256 -2.07 -8.46 19.64
CA SER A 256 -1.47 -9.37 20.62
C SER A 256 -2.38 -10.52 21.08
N ASP A 257 -3.70 -10.36 20.96
CA ASP A 257 -4.69 -11.40 21.22
C ASP A 257 -4.97 -12.30 19.99
N GLY A 258 -4.29 -12.03 18.87
CA GLY A 258 -4.38 -12.79 17.62
C GLY A 258 -5.47 -12.32 16.66
N HIS A 259 -6.28 -11.31 16.99
CA HIS A 259 -7.22 -10.74 16.02
C HIS A 259 -6.49 -9.87 14.98
N THR A 260 -7.18 -9.60 13.88
CA THR A 260 -6.67 -8.77 12.78
C THR A 260 -7.66 -7.67 12.40
N GLU A 261 -7.13 -6.55 11.95
CA GLU A 261 -7.93 -5.42 11.45
C GLU A 261 -7.37 -4.91 10.12
N ASP A 262 -8.24 -4.32 9.31
CA ASP A 262 -7.81 -3.57 8.13
C ASP A 262 -7.16 -2.26 8.56
N ALA A 263 -5.88 -2.11 8.23
CA ALA A 263 -5.13 -0.88 8.43
C ALA A 263 -4.92 -0.11 7.12
N THR A 264 -5.59 -0.50 6.02
CA THR A 264 -5.32 0.04 4.68
C THR A 264 -5.56 1.54 4.63
N HIS A 265 -6.67 2.01 5.18
CA HIS A 265 -7.02 3.43 5.14
C HIS A 265 -6.16 4.30 6.07
N ILE A 266 -5.66 3.73 7.16
CA ILE A 266 -5.01 4.47 8.25
C ILE A 266 -3.48 4.38 8.22
N ALA A 267 -2.92 3.39 7.53
CA ALA A 267 -1.47 3.26 7.33
C ALA A 267 -0.92 4.41 6.48
N THR A 268 0.36 4.73 6.68
CA THR A 268 1.11 5.67 5.83
C THR A 268 1.90 4.91 4.77
N TYR A 269 2.03 5.50 3.58
CA TYR A 269 2.64 4.88 2.40
C TYR A 269 3.72 5.79 1.83
N GLU A 270 4.86 5.22 1.47
CA GLU A 270 5.96 5.95 0.84
C GLU A 270 6.69 5.08 -0.19
N ALA A 271 6.65 5.50 -1.46
CA ALA A 271 7.48 4.91 -2.50
C ALA A 271 8.92 5.43 -2.39
N ASN A 272 9.90 4.52 -2.45
CA ASN A 272 11.32 4.89 -2.39
C ASN A 272 11.84 5.56 -3.68
N ASP A 273 11.17 5.32 -4.81
CA ASP A 273 11.48 5.92 -6.09
C ASP A 273 10.19 6.37 -6.79
N LYS A 274 9.98 7.69 -6.81
CA LYS A 274 8.78 8.32 -7.39
C LYS A 274 8.83 8.45 -8.91
N GLU A 275 9.97 8.18 -9.55
CA GLU A 275 10.05 8.14 -11.01
C GLU A 275 9.49 6.82 -11.56
N ILE A 276 9.49 5.75 -10.74
CA ILE A 276 8.95 4.44 -11.11
C ILE A 276 7.49 4.29 -10.67
N ALA A 277 7.15 4.70 -9.44
CA ALA A 277 5.80 4.59 -8.93
C ALA A 277 5.43 5.65 -7.89
N GLU A 278 4.16 6.03 -7.89
CA GLU A 278 3.53 6.82 -6.84
C GLU A 278 2.49 5.98 -6.09
N VAL A 279 2.31 6.26 -4.80
CA VAL A 279 1.28 5.62 -3.97
C VAL A 279 0.44 6.70 -3.30
N ASP A 280 -0.88 6.54 -3.35
CA ASP A 280 -1.80 7.45 -2.66
C ASP A 280 -2.01 7.09 -1.19
N ASP A 281 -2.80 7.91 -0.50
CA ASP A 281 -3.12 7.72 0.92
C ASP A 281 -4.03 6.52 1.20
N LYS A 282 -4.49 5.79 0.18
CA LYS A 282 -5.36 4.61 0.31
C LYS A 282 -4.64 3.33 -0.09
N GLY A 283 -3.31 3.37 -0.26
CA GLY A 283 -2.54 2.21 -0.67
C GLY A 283 -2.78 1.80 -2.12
N HIS A 284 -3.13 2.75 -2.99
CA HIS A 284 -3.22 2.51 -4.42
C HIS A 284 -1.98 3.05 -5.14
N VAL A 285 -1.23 2.12 -5.72
CA VAL A 285 0.04 2.35 -6.39
C VAL A 285 -0.20 2.53 -7.89
N LYS A 286 0.36 3.58 -8.48
CA LYS A 286 0.42 3.82 -9.92
C LYS A 286 1.86 3.71 -10.39
N PHE A 287 2.10 2.89 -11.40
CA PHE A 287 3.40 2.72 -12.02
C PHE A 287 3.51 3.59 -13.26
N PHE A 288 4.73 4.01 -13.59
CA PHE A 288 5.03 4.78 -14.79
C PHE A 288 5.74 3.93 -15.84
N GLU A 289 6.27 4.57 -16.88
CA GLU A 289 6.98 3.88 -17.97
C GLU A 289 8.39 3.44 -17.60
N GLN A 290 9.00 4.06 -16.58
CA GLN A 290 10.37 3.79 -16.17
C GLN A 290 10.52 2.34 -15.67
N PRO A 291 11.35 1.51 -16.32
CA PRO A 291 11.66 0.18 -15.81
C PRO A 291 12.50 0.28 -14.54
N GLY A 292 12.29 -0.66 -13.63
CA GLY A 292 13.05 -0.72 -12.39
C GLY A 292 12.33 -1.45 -11.27
N ASP A 293 13.00 -1.55 -10.14
CA ASP A 293 12.42 -2.06 -8.89
C ASP A 293 12.03 -0.89 -8.00
N VAL A 294 10.83 -0.95 -7.44
CA VAL A 294 10.33 0.03 -6.49
C VAL A 294 9.76 -0.70 -5.28
N SER A 295 9.93 -0.09 -4.11
CA SER A 295 9.36 -0.55 -2.85
C SER A 295 8.48 0.53 -2.28
N VAL A 296 7.29 0.14 -1.84
CA VAL A 296 6.38 0.98 -1.06
C VAL A 296 6.50 0.57 0.39
N MET A 297 7.05 1.45 1.20
CA MET A 297 7.10 1.33 2.65
C MET A 297 5.74 1.68 3.25
N ILE A 298 5.27 0.84 4.17
CA ILE A 298 3.96 0.95 4.80
C ILE A 298 4.18 0.98 6.31
N ARG A 299 3.67 2.01 6.99
CA ARG A 299 3.85 2.16 8.44
C ARG A 299 2.52 2.36 9.15
N TYR A 300 2.35 1.69 10.28
CA TYR A 300 1.19 1.80 11.16
C TYR A 300 1.62 1.45 12.59
N LEU A 301 1.39 2.36 13.55
CA LEU A 301 1.70 2.16 14.98
C LEU A 301 3.08 1.55 15.26
N GLY A 302 4.13 2.15 14.68
CA GLY A 302 5.52 1.69 14.84
C GLY A 302 5.89 0.44 14.05
N GLN A 303 4.92 -0.31 13.52
CA GLN A 303 5.14 -1.47 12.66
C GLN A 303 5.41 -1.03 11.21
N VAL A 304 6.20 -1.85 10.50
CA VAL A 304 6.56 -1.61 9.11
C VAL A 304 6.30 -2.86 8.28
N SER A 305 5.68 -2.67 7.11
CA SER A 305 5.58 -3.66 6.04
C SER A 305 6.07 -3.06 4.73
N VAL A 306 6.41 -3.90 3.76
CA VAL A 306 6.93 -3.44 2.46
C VAL A 306 6.24 -4.20 1.34
N TYR A 307 5.67 -3.46 0.39
CA TYR A 307 5.26 -3.97 -0.91
C TYR A 307 6.39 -3.75 -1.91
N GLN A 308 6.75 -4.79 -2.67
CA GLN A 308 7.79 -4.72 -3.70
C GLN A 308 7.23 -4.91 -5.10
N ALA A 309 7.68 -4.11 -6.05
CA ALA A 309 7.25 -4.23 -7.43
C ALA A 309 8.43 -4.10 -8.39
N SER A 310 8.33 -4.80 -9.51
CA SER A 310 9.26 -4.69 -10.63
C SER A 310 8.48 -4.29 -11.88
N VAL A 311 8.87 -3.17 -12.50
CA VAL A 311 8.51 -2.83 -13.88
C VAL A 311 9.63 -3.37 -14.77
N PRO A 312 9.39 -4.43 -15.58
CA PRO A 312 10.45 -5.07 -16.35
C PRO A 312 10.95 -4.16 -17.46
N LEU A 313 12.25 -4.27 -17.77
CA LEU A 313 12.85 -3.66 -18.97
C LEU A 313 12.30 -4.29 -20.25
N GLY A 314 11.91 -5.57 -20.18
CA GLY A 314 11.24 -6.28 -21.27
C GLY A 314 12.18 -6.91 -22.30
N ALA A 315 13.50 -6.88 -22.10
CA ALA A 315 14.44 -7.56 -22.98
C ALA A 315 14.48 -9.08 -22.69
N PRO A 316 14.41 -9.94 -23.73
CA PRO A 316 14.40 -11.39 -23.53
C PRO A 316 15.74 -11.88 -22.98
N VAL A 317 15.71 -12.55 -21.83
CA VAL A 317 16.89 -13.19 -21.21
C VAL A 317 17.00 -14.63 -21.69
N ALA A 318 17.50 -14.81 -22.91
CA ALA A 318 17.61 -16.14 -23.54
C ALA A 318 18.73 -17.01 -22.94
N LYS A 319 19.78 -16.39 -22.39
CA LYS A 319 20.93 -17.09 -21.82
C LYS A 319 21.39 -16.40 -20.54
N THR A 320 21.73 -17.19 -19.54
CA THR A 320 22.45 -16.74 -18.35
C THR A 320 23.77 -17.52 -18.26
N PRO A 321 24.84 -16.94 -17.69
CA PRO A 321 26.06 -17.69 -17.40
C PRO A 321 25.78 -18.91 -16.50
N GLN A 322 26.73 -19.85 -16.45
CA GLN A 322 26.68 -20.94 -15.47
C GLN A 322 26.87 -20.35 -14.07
N PRO A 323 25.94 -20.61 -13.12
CA PRO A 323 26.05 -20.11 -11.76
C PRO A 323 27.26 -20.76 -11.07
N ARG A 324 28.10 -19.95 -10.44
CA ARG A 324 29.28 -20.40 -9.68
C ARG A 324 28.95 -20.63 -8.21
N ASN A 325 27.90 -19.99 -7.70
CA ASN A 325 27.44 -20.12 -6.32
C ASN A 325 25.92 -19.96 -6.22
N PHE A 326 25.37 -20.09 -5.01
CA PHE A 326 23.93 -19.98 -4.79
C PHE A 326 23.37 -18.55 -5.00
N ILE A 327 24.19 -17.51 -4.85
CA ILE A 327 23.80 -16.10 -5.08
C ILE A 327 23.58 -15.86 -6.57
N ASP A 328 24.43 -16.43 -7.44
CA ASP A 328 24.28 -16.31 -8.89
C ASP A 328 22.92 -16.85 -9.37
N ASN A 329 22.41 -17.91 -8.74
CA ASN A 329 21.07 -18.42 -9.04
C ASN A 329 20.00 -17.35 -8.76
N LEU A 330 20.06 -16.71 -7.59
CA LEU A 330 19.11 -15.65 -7.20
C LEU A 330 19.20 -14.44 -8.14
N VAL A 331 20.42 -14.05 -8.51
CA VAL A 331 20.67 -12.95 -9.46
C VAL A 331 20.10 -13.28 -10.84
N PHE A 332 20.37 -14.48 -11.37
CA PHE A 332 19.92 -14.88 -12.70
C PHE A 332 18.40 -15.05 -12.76
N GLU A 333 17.77 -15.56 -11.69
CA GLU A 333 16.31 -15.58 -11.56
C GLU A 333 15.72 -14.18 -11.55
N LYS A 334 16.35 -13.23 -10.85
CA LYS A 334 15.93 -11.83 -10.85
C LYS A 334 16.08 -11.20 -12.24
N LEU A 335 17.22 -11.37 -12.90
CA LEU A 335 17.48 -10.86 -14.26
C LEU A 335 16.45 -11.37 -15.27
N LYS A 336 16.15 -12.68 -15.25
CA LYS A 336 15.09 -13.28 -16.08
C LYS A 336 13.73 -12.65 -15.78
N ARG A 337 13.38 -12.50 -14.51
CA ARG A 337 12.10 -11.94 -14.05
C ARG A 337 11.91 -10.49 -14.51
N VAL A 338 12.95 -9.66 -14.46
CA VAL A 338 12.87 -8.24 -14.88
C VAL A 338 13.17 -8.03 -16.36
N GLY A 339 13.50 -9.08 -17.12
CA GLY A 339 13.84 -8.97 -18.54
C GLY A 339 15.12 -8.18 -18.78
N MET A 340 16.17 -8.45 -18.00
CA MET A 340 17.47 -7.78 -18.11
C MET A 340 18.55 -8.80 -18.48
N PRO A 341 19.06 -8.80 -19.72
CA PRO A 341 20.14 -9.68 -20.13
C PRO A 341 21.41 -9.43 -19.30
N PRO A 342 22.09 -10.48 -18.80
CA PRO A 342 23.35 -10.30 -18.09
C PRO A 342 24.42 -9.73 -19.03
N SER A 343 25.28 -8.87 -18.49
CA SER A 343 26.48 -8.42 -19.21
C SER A 343 27.41 -9.59 -19.50
N ALA A 344 28.17 -9.48 -20.59
CA ALA A 344 29.24 -10.43 -20.88
C ALA A 344 30.32 -10.40 -19.79
N ILE A 345 31.00 -11.53 -19.59
CA ILE A 345 32.19 -11.60 -18.74
C ILE A 345 33.25 -10.66 -19.34
N SER A 346 33.76 -9.74 -18.53
CA SER A 346 34.86 -8.87 -18.93
C SER A 346 36.18 -9.62 -18.95
N ASP A 347 37.12 -9.19 -19.78
CA ASP A 347 38.51 -9.61 -19.69
C ASP A 347 39.19 -9.10 -18.41
N ASP A 348 40.33 -9.71 -18.06
CA ASP A 348 41.06 -9.44 -16.81
C ASP A 348 41.58 -8.00 -16.73
N ALA A 349 41.98 -7.40 -17.87
CA ALA A 349 42.46 -6.02 -17.92
C ALA A 349 41.31 -5.02 -17.64
N THR A 350 40.13 -5.29 -18.20
CA THR A 350 38.91 -4.54 -17.91
C THR A 350 38.48 -4.73 -16.45
N PHE A 351 38.58 -5.95 -15.92
CA PHE A 351 38.21 -6.26 -14.55
C PHE A 351 39.07 -5.51 -13.53
N ILE A 352 40.41 -5.62 -13.61
CA ILE A 352 41.31 -4.95 -12.65
C ILE A 352 41.15 -3.42 -12.70
N ARG A 353 40.93 -2.85 -13.89
CA ARG A 353 40.66 -1.42 -14.03
C ARG A 353 39.38 -1.02 -13.30
N ARG A 354 38.27 -1.75 -13.51
CA ARG A 354 36.95 -1.43 -12.91
C ARG A 354 37.00 -1.55 -11.38
N VAL A 355 37.49 -2.67 -10.87
CA VAL A 355 37.51 -2.92 -9.42
C VAL A 355 38.40 -1.93 -8.68
N SER A 356 39.52 -1.49 -9.27
CA SER A 356 40.39 -0.48 -8.68
C SER A 356 39.71 0.89 -8.61
N ILE A 357 39.01 1.29 -9.68
CA ILE A 357 38.27 2.56 -9.69
C ILE A 357 37.14 2.52 -8.66
N ASP A 358 36.33 1.46 -8.65
CA ASP A 358 35.13 1.37 -7.81
C ASP A 358 35.46 1.24 -6.32
N ILE A 359 36.53 0.50 -5.97
CA ILE A 359 36.88 0.24 -4.57
C ILE A 359 37.90 1.26 -4.03
N ALA A 360 38.91 1.64 -4.84
CA ALA A 360 40.02 2.48 -4.40
C ALA A 360 39.97 3.92 -4.94
N GLY A 361 39.03 4.25 -5.83
CA GLY A 361 38.90 5.59 -6.40
C GLY A 361 40.05 6.00 -7.33
N ARG A 362 40.86 5.05 -7.79
CA ARG A 362 42.01 5.29 -8.68
C ARG A 362 42.21 4.18 -9.70
N LEU A 363 43.01 4.44 -10.72
CA LEU A 363 43.51 3.39 -11.61
C LEU A 363 44.49 2.47 -10.86
N PRO A 364 44.61 1.19 -11.27
CA PRO A 364 45.68 0.33 -10.78
C PRO A 364 47.03 0.91 -11.21
N THR A 365 48.05 0.73 -10.38
CA THR A 365 49.44 1.00 -10.77
C THR A 365 49.90 -0.02 -11.81
N ASP A 366 50.99 0.27 -12.51
CA ASP A 366 51.59 -0.65 -13.48
C ASP A 366 51.95 -1.99 -12.81
N ALA A 367 52.53 -1.93 -11.61
CA ALA A 367 52.91 -3.12 -10.85
C ALA A 367 51.69 -3.97 -10.42
N GLU A 368 50.60 -3.35 -9.97
CA GLU A 368 49.35 -4.04 -9.62
C GLU A 368 48.71 -4.70 -10.85
N SER A 369 48.71 -3.97 -11.98
CA SER A 369 48.17 -4.47 -13.25
C SER A 369 48.94 -5.68 -13.75
N GLU A 370 50.27 -5.59 -13.77
CA GLU A 370 51.13 -6.69 -14.19
C GLU A 370 51.00 -7.92 -13.29
N ALA A 371 50.93 -7.73 -11.97
CA ALA A 371 50.82 -8.83 -11.02
C ALA A 371 49.52 -9.62 -11.22
N PHE A 372 48.40 -8.94 -11.43
CA PHE A 372 47.10 -9.57 -11.63
C PHE A 372 46.98 -10.25 -13.00
N LEU A 373 47.43 -9.59 -14.08
CA LEU A 373 47.33 -10.15 -15.43
C LEU A 373 48.19 -11.40 -15.65
N LYS A 374 49.14 -11.68 -14.75
CA LYS A 374 49.99 -12.88 -14.76
C LYS A 374 49.47 -14.01 -13.86
N SER A 375 48.42 -13.76 -13.05
CA SER A 375 47.94 -14.70 -12.00
C SER A 375 47.00 -15.79 -12.49
#